data_AF-A0A923E4N8-F1
#
_entry.id   AF-A0A923E4N8-F1
#
_cell.length_a   1.000
_cell.length_b   1.000
_cell.length_c   1.000
_cell.angle_alpha   90.00
_cell.angle_beta   90.00
_cell.angle_gamma   90.00
#
_symmetry.space_group_name_H-M   'P 1'
#
loop_
_entity.id
_entity.type
_entity.pdbx_description
1 polymer ?
#
loop_
_entity_poly.entity_id
_entity_poly.type
_entity_poly.pdbx_seq_one_letter_code
_entity_poly.pdbx_strand_id
1 'polypeptide(L)'
;MTVTNLTVGTYTLQEVSAPSGYILDATPHEITLDSQEPYTLVGADAILNEQRTAPALPLTGGLGRDSFLIAGAGVLFGGLALLLIPLGRRYAHRLG
;
A
#
# COMPACT_ATOMS: atom_id res chain seq x y z
N MET A 1 20.76 6.43 -21.09
CA MET A 1 20.55 7.11 -22.39
C MET A 1 21.73 8.05 -22.61
N THR A 2 22.22 8.18 -23.83
CA THR A 2 23.35 9.04 -24.17
C THR A 2 22.99 9.82 -25.43
N VAL A 3 23.26 11.12 -25.43
CA VAL A 3 23.10 12.01 -26.59
C VAL A 3 24.50 12.54 -26.94
N THR A 4 24.84 12.56 -28.22
CA THR A 4 26.19 12.90 -28.69
C THR A 4 26.15 14.04 -29.72
N ASN A 5 27.32 14.61 -30.01
CA ASN A 5 27.51 15.71 -30.98
C ASN A 5 26.77 17.00 -30.62
N LEU A 6 26.71 17.34 -29.33
CA LEU A 6 26.19 18.61 -28.84
C LEU A 6 27.30 19.65 -28.74
N THR A 7 27.03 20.88 -29.19
CA THR A 7 27.93 22.02 -29.00
C THR A 7 27.82 22.56 -27.57
N VAL A 8 28.84 23.28 -27.11
CA VAL A 8 28.77 24.09 -25.88
C VAL A 8 27.55 25.00 -25.93
N GLY A 9 26.79 25.05 -24.84
CA GLY A 9 25.54 25.79 -24.77
C GLY A 9 24.56 25.24 -23.73
N THR A 10 23.43 25.91 -23.61
CA THR A 10 22.35 25.54 -22.70
C THR A 10 21.25 24.77 -23.44
N TYR A 11 20.82 23.68 -22.84
CA TYR A 11 19.81 22.77 -23.36
C TYR A 11 18.70 22.58 -22.33
N THR A 12 17.54 22.16 -22.82
CA THR A 12 16.41 21.77 -21.98
C THR A 12 16.13 20.29 -22.17
N LEU A 13 16.10 19.54 -21.08
CA LEU A 13 15.64 18.17 -21.03
C LEU A 13 14.18 18.15 -20.57
N GLN A 14 13.31 17.51 -21.34
CA GLN A 14 11.90 17.34 -20.99
C GLN A 14 11.52 15.86 -21.11
N GLU A 15 10.88 15.32 -20.07
CA GLU A 15 10.35 13.96 -20.13
C GLU A 15 9.12 13.92 -21.04
N VAL A 16 9.13 13.04 -22.03
CA VAL A 16 8.02 12.87 -22.98
C VAL A 16 7.03 11.80 -22.50
N SER A 17 7.52 10.80 -21.77
CA SER A 17 6.71 9.69 -21.27
C SER A 17 7.34 9.06 -20.03
N ALA A 18 6.54 8.93 -18.97
CA ALA A 18 6.94 8.18 -17.79
C ALA A 18 6.77 6.66 -17.98
N PRO A 19 7.65 5.85 -17.38
CA PRO A 19 7.47 4.40 -17.30
C PRO A 19 6.19 3.99 -16.55
N SER A 20 5.76 2.74 -16.74
CA SER A 20 4.61 2.20 -16.01
C SER A 20 4.81 2.29 -14.49
N GLY A 21 3.81 2.77 -13.78
CA GLY A 21 3.86 2.97 -12.33
C GLY A 21 4.51 4.28 -11.87
N TYR A 22 5.01 5.14 -12.78
CA TYR A 22 5.62 6.44 -12.44
C TYR A 22 4.82 7.63 -12.99
N ILE A 23 4.95 8.78 -12.32
CA ILE A 23 4.34 10.05 -12.69
C ILE A 23 5.21 10.72 -13.75
N LEU A 24 4.57 11.34 -14.75
CA LEU A 24 5.25 12.14 -15.77
C LEU A 24 5.72 13.45 -15.15
N ASP A 25 7.02 13.70 -15.20
CA ASP A 25 7.58 14.99 -14.85
C ASP A 25 7.43 15.96 -16.04
N ALA A 26 6.45 16.86 -15.94
CA ALA A 26 6.22 17.89 -16.96
C ALA A 26 7.20 19.06 -16.86
N THR A 27 8.07 19.10 -15.84
CA THR A 27 9.01 20.18 -15.59
C THR A 27 10.19 20.08 -16.55
N PRO A 28 10.48 21.13 -17.34
CA PRO A 28 11.70 21.16 -18.14
C PRO A 28 12.92 21.40 -17.24
N HIS A 29 13.98 20.62 -17.44
CA HIS A 29 15.25 20.71 -16.70
C HIS A 29 16.32 21.36 -17.58
N GLU A 30 16.93 22.44 -17.12
CA GLU A 30 17.99 23.13 -17.86
C GLU A 30 19.36 22.51 -17.57
N ILE A 31 20.14 22.28 -18.63
CA ILE A 31 21.49 21.71 -18.56
C ILE A 31 22.42 22.62 -19.36
N THR A 32 23.49 23.11 -18.74
CA THR A 32 24.51 23.89 -19.44
C THR A 32 25.76 23.04 -19.67
N LEU A 33 26.13 22.88 -20.94
CA LEU A 33 27.40 22.28 -21.35
C LEU A 33 28.43 23.39 -21.51
N ASP A 34 29.46 23.40 -20.66
CA ASP A 34 30.52 24.42 -20.62
C ASP A 34 31.76 24.05 -21.46
N SER A 35 31.85 22.80 -21.89
CA SER A 35 32.97 22.23 -22.62
C SER A 35 32.51 21.13 -23.56
N GLN A 36 33.44 20.54 -24.32
CA GLN A 36 33.18 19.40 -25.20
C GLN A 36 33.43 18.05 -24.51
N GLU A 37 33.65 18.05 -23.19
CA GLU A 37 33.81 16.84 -22.40
C GLU A 37 32.46 16.16 -22.14
N PRO A 38 32.44 14.83 -21.92
CA PRO A 38 31.23 14.12 -21.55
C PRO A 38 30.62 14.66 -20.25
N TYR A 39 29.37 15.11 -20.32
CA TYR A 39 28.60 15.55 -19.16
C TYR A 39 27.64 14.45 -18.71
N THR A 40 27.59 14.16 -17.40
CA THR A 40 26.74 13.10 -16.84
C THR A 40 25.95 13.61 -15.63
N LEU A 41 24.63 13.41 -15.64
CA LEU A 41 23.75 13.69 -14.52
C LEU A 41 23.75 12.50 -13.54
N VAL A 42 24.41 12.66 -12.39
CA VAL A 42 24.52 11.63 -11.34
C VAL A 42 24.45 12.26 -9.95
N GLY A 43 24.17 11.45 -8.93
CA GLY A 43 24.16 11.91 -7.54
C GLY A 43 23.06 12.94 -7.30
N ALA A 44 23.44 14.11 -6.78
CA ALA A 44 22.50 15.19 -6.49
C ALA A 44 21.88 15.81 -7.74
N ASP A 45 22.55 15.72 -8.89
CA ASP A 45 22.09 16.25 -10.17
C ASP A 45 21.29 15.22 -10.98
N ALA A 46 21.06 14.03 -10.43
CA ALA A 46 20.29 12.99 -11.09
C ALA A 46 18.82 13.37 -11.21
N ILE A 47 18.27 13.17 -12.41
CA ILE A 47 16.83 13.31 -12.67
C ILE A 47 16.18 11.96 -12.37
N LEU A 48 15.32 11.92 -11.35
CA LEU A 48 14.70 10.71 -10.82
C LEU A 48 13.18 10.72 -11.07
N ASN A 49 12.60 9.54 -11.32
CA ASN A 49 11.16 9.41 -11.51
C ASN A 49 10.41 9.33 -10.17
N GLU A 50 9.23 9.92 -10.11
CA GLU A 50 8.33 9.81 -8.96
C GLU A 50 7.37 8.62 -9.13
N GLN A 51 7.36 7.70 -8.17
CA GLN A 51 6.48 6.52 -8.23
C GLN A 51 5.05 6.89 -7.83
N ARG A 52 4.05 6.38 -8.54
CA ARG A 52 2.64 6.52 -8.14
C ARG A 52 2.41 5.81 -6.81
N THR A 53 1.83 6.52 -5.85
CA THR A 53 1.39 5.92 -4.59
C THR A 53 0.13 5.08 -4.82
N ALA A 54 0.12 3.87 -4.25
CA ALA A 54 -1.06 3.02 -4.31
C ALA A 54 -2.20 3.66 -3.49
N PRO A 55 -3.46 3.61 -3.97
CA PRO A 55 -4.60 4.06 -3.18
C PRO A 55 -4.69 3.27 -1.87
N ALA A 56 -5.04 3.96 -0.78
CA ALA A 56 -5.36 3.29 0.48
C ALA A 56 -6.57 2.36 0.25
N LEU A 57 -6.37 1.06 0.48
CA LEU A 57 -7.46 0.10 0.37
C LEU A 57 -8.43 0.28 1.54
N PRO A 58 -9.75 0.33 1.29
CA PRO A 58 -10.71 0.43 2.38
C PRO A 58 -10.72 -0.88 3.18
N LEU A 59 -10.73 -0.77 4.52
CA LEU A 59 -10.82 -1.92 5.42
C LEU A 59 -12.27 -2.46 5.47
N THR A 60 -12.72 -3.04 4.36
CA THR A 60 -14.11 -3.53 4.21
C THR A 60 -14.36 -4.93 4.79
N GLY A 61 -13.34 -5.57 5.36
CA GLY A 61 -13.44 -6.94 5.89
C GLY A 61 -13.60 -7.09 7.41
N GLY A 62 -13.46 -6.02 8.21
CA GLY A 62 -13.31 -6.14 9.67
C GLY A 62 -14.61 -6.30 10.46
N LEU A 63 -15.61 -5.44 10.21
CA LEU A 63 -16.79 -5.36 11.09
C LEU A 63 -17.80 -6.51 10.89
N GLY A 64 -17.80 -7.15 9.72
CA GLY A 64 -18.69 -8.28 9.43
C GLY A 64 -18.29 -9.56 10.17
N ARG A 65 -17.00 -9.93 10.15
CA ARG A 65 -16.50 -11.18 10.73
C ARG A 65 -16.73 -11.26 12.24
N ASP A 66 -16.45 -10.17 12.96
CA ASP A 66 -16.45 -10.18 14.42
C ASP A 66 -17.86 -10.29 15.00
N SER A 67 -18.85 -9.68 14.34
CA SER A 67 -20.26 -9.77 14.76
C SER A 67 -20.80 -11.20 14.66
N PHE A 68 -20.51 -11.93 13.58
CA PHE A 68 -20.90 -13.33 13.42
C PHE A 68 -20.21 -14.25 14.44
N LEU A 69 -18.93 -14.02 14.75
CA LEU A 69 -18.21 -14.80 15.76
C LEU A 69 -18.79 -14.60 17.17
N ILE A 70 -19.04 -13.35 17.57
CA ILE A 70 -19.60 -13.03 18.89
C ILE A 70 -21.02 -13.60 19.02
N ALA A 71 -21.88 -13.40 18.02
CA ALA A 71 -23.25 -13.92 18.02
C ALA A 71 -23.27 -15.45 18.05
N GLY A 72 -22.43 -16.11 17.23
CA GLY A 72 -22.32 -17.57 17.20
C GLY A 72 -21.84 -18.16 18.52
N ALA A 73 -20.82 -17.57 19.15
CA ALA A 73 -20.34 -17.99 20.46
C ALA A 73 -21.44 -17.84 21.53
N GLY A 74 -22.19 -16.74 21.53
CA GLY A 74 -23.31 -16.51 22.43
C GLY A 74 -24.40 -17.59 22.32
N VAL A 75 -24.77 -17.97 21.09
CA VAL A 75 -25.75 -19.05 20.84
C VAL A 75 -25.24 -20.40 21.38
N LEU A 76 -23.97 -20.73 21.16
CA LEU A 76 -23.37 -21.97 21.66
C LEU A 76 -23.32 -22.03 23.18
N PHE A 77 -22.87 -20.95 23.85
CA PHE A 77 -22.85 -20.89 25.31
C PHE A 77 -24.25 -20.94 25.92
N GLY A 78 -25.23 -20.24 25.32
CA GLY A 78 -26.62 -20.30 25.75
C GLY A 78 -27.21 -21.70 25.62
N GLY A 79 -26.97 -22.38 24.48
CA GLY A 79 -27.40 -23.76 24.27
C GLY A 79 -26.77 -24.74 25.28
N LEU A 80 -25.47 -24.60 25.54
CA LEU A 80 -24.76 -25.43 26.52
C LEU A 80 -25.30 -25.23 27.94
N ALA A 81 -25.59 -23.99 28.34
CA ALA A 81 -26.18 -23.69 29.64
C ALA A 81 -27.58 -24.33 29.80
N LEU A 82 -28.42 -24.24 28.76
CA LEU A 82 -29.75 -24.87 28.75
C LEU A 82 -29.68 -26.40 28.89
N LEU A 83 -28.63 -27.04 28.40
CA LEU A 83 -28.44 -28.48 28.53
C LEU A 83 -27.88 -28.87 29.91
N LEU A 84 -26.84 -28.18 30.39
CA LEU A 84 -26.11 -28.55 31.61
C LEU A 84 -26.84 -28.18 32.91
N ILE A 85 -27.51 -27.02 32.97
CA ILE A 85 -28.23 -26.56 34.17
C ILE A 85 -29.31 -27.55 34.64
N PRO A 86 -30.25 -28.03 33.81
CA PRO A 86 -31.26 -28.98 34.26
C PRO A 86 -30.68 -30.35 34.60
N LEU A 87 -29.59 -30.78 33.95
CA LEU A 87 -28.88 -32.00 34.30
C LEU A 87 -28.29 -31.91 35.71
N GLY A 88 -27.59 -30.81 36.03
CA GLY A 88 -27.04 -30.56 37.37
C GLY A 88 -28.12 -30.54 38.45
N ARG A 89 -29.28 -29.92 38.16
CA ARG A 89 -30.43 -29.88 39.08
C ARG A 89 -31.04 -31.27 39.32
N ARG A 90 -31.07 -32.15 38.31
CA ARG A 90 -31.56 -33.53 38.44
C ARG A 90 -30.63 -34.41 39.26
N TYR A 91 -29.31 -34.22 39.14
CA TYR A 91 -28.33 -34.95 39.94
C TYR A 91 -28.39 -34.53 41.42
N ALA A 92 -28.54 -33.24 41.71
CA ALA A 92 -28.67 -32.74 43.07
C ALA A 92 -29.91 -33.29 43.80
N HIS A 93 -31.02 -33.50 43.09
CA HIS A 93 -32.24 -34.09 43.65
C HIS A 93 -32.17 -35.60 43.94
N ARG A 94 -31.18 -36.34 43.44
CA ARG A 94 -31.05 -37.79 43.65
C ARG A 94 -30.10 -38.18 44.78
N LEU A 95 -29.39 -37.20 45.36
CA LEU A 95 -28.36 -37.39 46.38
C LEU A 95 -28.78 -36.90 47.78
N GLY A 96 -30.03 -36.50 47.96
CA GLY A 96 -30.67 -36.22 49.25
C GLY A 96 -31.90 -37.09 49.43
#